data_AF-A0A3D0NJ09-F1
#
_entry.id   AF-A0A3D0NJ09-F1
#
_cell.length_a   1.000
_cell.length_b   1.000
_cell.length_c   1.000
_cell.angle_alpha   90.00
_cell.angle_beta   90.00
_cell.angle_gamma   90.00
#
_symmetry.space_group_name_H-M   'P 1'
#
loop_
_entity.id
_entity.type
_entity.pdbx_description
1 polymer ?
#
loop_
_entity_poly.entity_id
_entity_poly.type
_entity_poly.pdbx_seq_one_letter_code
_entity_poly.pdbx_strand_id
1 'polypeptide(L)' 'MTAPLTGSEDLPRTLGELRASGHRERGVKAEIRENLLAALAAGADIWPGIFGFEDTVLPQLERALIAG' A
#
# COMPACT_ATOMS: atom_id res chain seq x y z
N MET A 1 -20.15 2.33 -13.78
CA MET A 1 -20.57 1.90 -12.42
C MET A 1 -19.76 0.65 -12.12
N THR A 2 -18.56 0.80 -11.58
CA THR A 2 -17.61 -0.33 -11.39
C THR A 2 -17.73 -0.81 -9.95
N ALA A 3 -18.18 -2.04 -9.77
CA ALA A 3 -18.32 -2.67 -8.46
C ALA A 3 -16.94 -2.89 -7.82
N PRO A 4 -16.81 -2.87 -6.48
CA PRO A 4 -15.56 -3.20 -5.81
C PRO A 4 -15.23 -4.68 -6.02
N LEU A 5 -13.98 -4.99 -6.41
CA LEU A 5 -13.47 -6.36 -6.54
C LEU A 5 -13.26 -6.92 -5.12
N THR A 6 -14.22 -7.66 -4.59
CA THR A 6 -14.22 -8.14 -3.19
C THR A 6 -13.78 -9.60 -3.03
N GLY A 7 -13.25 -10.25 -4.08
CA GLY A 7 -12.74 -11.63 -4.02
C GLY A 7 -11.49 -11.86 -4.86
N SER A 8 -10.65 -12.81 -4.43
CA SER A 8 -9.45 -13.25 -5.19
C SER A 8 -9.80 -13.83 -6.58
N GLU A 9 -11.04 -14.26 -6.77
CA GLU A 9 -11.57 -14.76 -8.05
C GLU A 9 -11.73 -13.65 -9.10
N ASP A 10 -11.92 -12.40 -8.67
CA ASP A 10 -12.09 -11.24 -9.56
C ASP A 10 -10.77 -10.50 -9.84
N LEU A 11 -9.64 -10.97 -9.30
CA LEU A 11 -8.34 -10.35 -9.51
C LEU A 11 -7.70 -10.84 -10.84
N PRO A 12 -7.02 -9.95 -11.59
CA PRO A 12 -6.30 -10.35 -12.79
C PRO A 12 -5.26 -11.42 -12.48
N ARG A 13 -5.25 -12.50 -13.27
CA ARG A 13 -4.39 -13.68 -13.12
C ARG A 13 -3.18 -13.64 -14.05
N THR A 14 -3.22 -12.79 -15.06
CA THR A 14 -2.12 -12.60 -16.01
C THR A 14 -1.68 -11.14 -16.08
N LEU A 15 -0.45 -10.92 -16.56
CA LEU A 15 0.06 -9.57 -16.82
C LEU A 15 -0.78 -8.82 -17.87
N GLY A 16 -1.34 -9.54 -18.85
CA GLY A 16 -2.23 -8.97 -19.85
C GLY A 16 -3.51 -8.43 -19.23
N GLU A 17 -4.14 -9.23 -18.35
CA GLU A 17 -5.34 -8.82 -17.60
C GLU A 17 -5.06 -7.67 -16.65
N LEU A 18 -3.91 -7.67 -15.97
CA LEU A 18 -3.50 -6.58 -15.07
C LEU A 18 -3.32 -5.26 -15.83
N ARG A 19 -2.72 -5.30 -17.03
CA ARG A 19 -2.59 -4.10 -17.87
C ARG A 19 -3.96 -3.61 -18.36
N ALA A 20 -4.84 -4.54 -18.75
CA ALA A 20 -6.19 -4.22 -19.22
C ALA A 20 -7.09 -3.65 -18.12
N SER A 21 -6.84 -3.96 -16.84
CA SER A 21 -7.60 -3.41 -15.71
C SER A 21 -7.33 -1.91 -15.43
N GLY A 22 -6.39 -1.31 -16.17
CA GLY A 22 -5.99 0.09 -15.97
C GLY A 22 -4.96 0.26 -14.85
N HIS A 23 -4.31 -0.83 -14.42
CA HIS A 23 -3.20 -0.76 -13.47
C HIS A 23 -2.10 0.18 -14.00
N ARG A 24 -1.65 1.08 -13.14
CA ARG A 24 -0.52 1.96 -13.42
C ARG A 24 0.74 1.34 -12.83
N GLU A 25 1.68 1.02 -13.71
CA GLU A 25 3.01 0.61 -13.29
C GLU A 25 3.69 1.74 -12.51
N ARG A 26 4.16 1.43 -11.31
CA ARG A 26 4.89 2.35 -10.43
C ARG A 26 6.08 1.62 -9.84
N GLY A 27 7.15 2.36 -9.55
CA GLY A 27 8.27 1.80 -8.81
C GLY A 27 7.86 1.44 -7.39
N VAL A 28 8.35 0.31 -6.86
CA VAL A 28 8.01 -0.19 -5.52
C VAL A 28 8.19 0.87 -4.44
N LYS A 29 9.28 1.65 -4.49
CA LYS A 29 9.52 2.74 -3.53
C LYS A 29 8.43 3.81 -3.57
N ALA A 30 8.01 4.21 -4.77
CA ALA A 30 6.96 5.21 -4.95
C ALA A 30 5.62 4.69 -4.43
N GLU A 31 5.29 3.43 -4.74
CA GLU A 31 4.06 2.79 -4.28
C GLU A 31 3.99 2.67 -2.76
N ILE A 32 5.07 2.21 -2.10
CA ILE A 32 5.13 2.13 -0.64
C ILE A 32 4.97 3.52 0.00
N ARG A 33 5.66 4.53 -0.54
CA ARG A 33 5.58 5.91 -0.05
C ARG A 33 4.15 6.47 -0.17
N GLU A 34 3.52 6.32 -1.33
CA GLU A 34 2.15 6.79 -1.57
C GLU A 34 1.14 6.11 -0.65
N ASN A 35 1.24 4.79 -0.50
CA ASN A 35 0.35 4.02 0.36
C ASN A 35 0.52 4.41 1.84
N LEU A 36 1.76 4.59 2.30
CA LEU A 36 2.05 5.01 3.67
C LEU A 36 1.46 6.40 3.97
N LEU A 37 1.67 7.36 3.07
CA LEU A 37 1.11 8.71 3.23
C LEU A 37 -0.43 8.70 3.24
N ALA A 38 -1.05 7.88 2.39
CA ALA A 38 -2.50 7.73 2.37
C ALA A 38 -3.04 7.12 3.68
N ALA A 39 -2.37 6.09 4.20
CA ALA A 39 -2.75 5.44 5.46
C ALA A 39 -2.60 6.38 6.66
N LEU A 40 -1.50 7.14 6.73
CA LEU A 40 -1.28 8.17 7.75
C LEU A 40 -2.35 9.26 7.69
N ALA A 41 -2.68 9.75 6.49
CA ALA A 41 -3.72 10.76 6.30
C ALA A 41 -5.12 10.25 6.69
N ALA A 42 -5.37 8.96 6.51
CA ALA A 42 -6.61 8.30 6.93
C ALA A 42 -6.66 7.96 8.42
N GLY A 43 -5.55 8.14 9.16
CA GLY A 43 -5.45 7.71 10.57
C GLY A 43 -5.59 6.21 10.77
N ALA A 44 -5.23 5.40 9.75
CA ALA A 44 -5.31 3.95 9.82
C ALA A 44 -4.24 3.36 10.74
N ASP A 45 -4.49 2.16 11.28
CA ASP A 45 -3.43 1.35 11.89
C ASP A 45 -2.58 0.71 10.77
N ILE A 46 -1.36 1.21 10.63
CA ILE A 46 -0.44 0.89 9.53
C ILE A 46 0.34 -0.40 9.82
N TRP A 47 0.51 -0.72 11.10
CA TRP A 47 1.38 -1.79 11.57
C TRP A 47 0.61 -2.81 12.42
N PRO A 48 -0.51 -3.37 11.91
CA PRO A 48 -1.34 -4.26 12.70
C PRO A 48 -0.54 -5.49 13.14
N GLY A 49 -0.57 -5.76 14.45
CA GLY A 49 0.12 -6.89 15.07
C GLY A 49 1.60 -6.66 15.41
N ILE A 50 2.14 -5.46 15.14
CA ILE A 50 3.47 -5.06 15.64
C ILE A 50 3.28 -4.28 16.94
N PHE A 51 3.88 -4.76 18.02
CA PHE A 51 3.77 -4.15 19.36
C PHE A 51 5.15 -3.85 19.95
N GLY A 52 5.26 -2.75 20.70
CA GLY A 52 6.45 -2.38 21.45
C GLY A 52 7.51 -1.60 20.65
N PHE A 53 7.19 -1.18 19.43
CA PHE A 53 8.07 -0.41 18.55
C PHE A 53 7.52 0.98 18.18
N GLU A 54 6.37 1.35 18.72
CA GLU A 54 5.61 2.56 18.43
C GLU A 54 6.45 3.81 18.69
N ASP A 55 7.21 3.82 19.78
CA ASP A 55 8.05 4.94 20.18
C ASP A 55 9.54 4.75 19.84
N THR A 56 9.90 3.65 19.17
CA THR A 56 11.32 3.33 18.88
C THR A 56 11.62 3.22 17.40
N VAL A 57 11.24 2.14 16.72
CA VAL A 57 11.70 1.84 15.35
C VAL A 57 10.70 2.34 14.31
N LEU A 58 9.40 2.22 14.59
CA LEU A 58 8.36 2.56 13.62
C LEU A 58 8.45 4.02 13.14
N PRO A 59 8.67 5.02 14.00
CA PRO A 59 8.75 6.40 13.54
C PRO A 59 9.95 6.64 12.60
N GLN A 60 11.05 5.90 12.76
CA GLN A 60 12.25 6.03 11.95
C GLN A 60 12.06 5.34 10.60
N LEU A 61 11.42 4.16 10.61
CA LEU A 61 11.04 3.44 9.41
C LEU A 61 10.10 4.26 8.52
N GLU A 62 9.04 4.84 9.10
CA GLU A 62 8.08 5.66 8.36
C GLU A 62 8.76 6.86 7.69
N ARG A 63 9.62 7.58 8.43
CA ARG A 63 10.38 8.71 7.87
C ARG A 63 11.32 8.26 6.75
N ALA A 64 11.98 7.12 6.89
CA ALA A 64 12.87 6.59 5.85
C ALA A 64 12.10 6.23 4.57
N LEU A 65 10.93 5.59 4.69
CA LEU A 65 10.07 5.25 3.55
C LEU A 65 9.49 6.51 2.87
N ILE A 66 9.20 7.56 3.63
CA ILE A 66 8.73 8.85 3.09
C ILE A 66 9.86 9.61 2.36
N ALA A 67 11.09 9.52 2.86
CA ALA A 67 12.26 10.18 2.28
C ALA A 67 12.70 9.54 0.94
N GLY A 68 12.58 8.21 0.82
CA GLY A 68 12.85 7.44 -0.42
C GLY A 68 14.28 6.91 -0.57
#